data_AF-A0A7C1GA09-F1
#
_entry.id   AF-A0A7C1GA09-F1
#
_cell.length_a   1.000
_cell.length_b   1.000
_cell.length_c   1.000
_cell.angle_alpha   90.00
_cell.angle_beta   90.00
_cell.angle_gamma   90.00
#
_symmetry.space_group_name_H-M   'P 1'
#
loop_
_entity.id
_entity.type
_entity.pdbx_description
1 polymer ?
#
loop_
_entity_poly.entity_id
_entity_poly.type
_entity_poly.pdbx_seq_one_letter_code
_entity_poly.pdbx_strand_id
1 'polypeptide(L)'
;MEIFHDNGKDFMLVLSSGSKRIKRDTAVLVEMPGFRNITKKNIRPLYEKIKTAARFEKNEEINIEGLAVAGKRTFLFQRGNISGNFIVALNTDNFIRYLKSDDNVSPEFEIHRFQLPEHNGIQSGFSGACNLPGRSGLLFTASMENTRSVTADGEITGSYIGVIPISGLTEGKYSAKLVMNKGKPLAKKLEGVAIKSWQDNNYVLTAVSDNDDGSSDLFRIGLNFNR
;
A
#
# COMPACT_ATOMS: atom_id res chain seq x y z
N MET A 1 0.09 5.30 -5.46
CA MET A 1 1.01 5.91 -6.46
C MET A 1 2.37 6.00 -5.81
N GLU A 2 3.45 5.85 -6.57
CA GLU A 2 4.82 6.00 -6.04
C GLU A 2 5.77 6.49 -7.14
N ILE A 3 6.86 7.15 -6.75
CA ILE A 3 7.92 7.59 -7.67
C ILE A 3 9.05 6.56 -7.71
N PHE A 4 9.49 6.24 -8.92
CA PHE A 4 10.55 5.29 -9.22
C PHE A 4 11.69 6.00 -9.94
N HIS A 5 12.91 5.59 -9.68
CA HIS A 5 14.09 6.07 -10.39
C HIS A 5 14.63 4.94 -11.27
N ASP A 6 14.68 5.15 -12.58
CA ASP A 6 15.17 4.16 -13.56
C ASP A 6 16.02 4.87 -14.63
N ASN A 7 17.26 4.41 -14.82
CA ASN A 7 18.21 4.94 -15.80
C ASN A 7 18.37 6.48 -15.81
N GLY A 8 18.44 7.09 -14.61
CA GLY A 8 18.61 8.54 -14.46
C GLY A 8 17.35 9.37 -14.74
N LYS A 9 16.19 8.72 -14.87
CA LYS A 9 14.88 9.36 -15.03
C LYS A 9 13.94 8.97 -13.91
N ASP A 10 13.01 9.88 -13.63
CA ASP A 10 11.95 9.65 -12.66
C ASP A 10 10.69 9.17 -13.37
N PHE A 11 10.01 8.21 -12.78
CA PHE A 11 8.74 7.71 -13.27
C PHE A 11 7.72 7.71 -12.15
N MET A 12 6.54 8.25 -12.42
CA MET A 12 5.38 8.12 -11.55
C MET A 12 4.61 6.86 -11.96
N LEU A 13 4.44 5.93 -11.02
CA LEU A 13 3.62 4.75 -11.20
C LEU A 13 2.28 4.90 -10.47
N VAL A 14 1.21 4.70 -11.23
CA VAL A 14 -0.16 4.57 -10.71
C VAL A 14 -0.63 3.14 -10.94
N LEU A 15 -1.04 2.46 -9.88
CA LEU A 15 -1.58 1.10 -9.94
C LEU A 15 -3.05 1.13 -9.55
N SER A 16 -3.90 0.49 -10.35
CA SER A 16 -5.26 0.16 -9.93
C SER A 16 -5.26 -0.98 -8.89
N SER A 17 -6.22 -1.00 -7.98
CA SER A 17 -6.19 -1.94 -6.84
C SER A 17 -6.40 -3.43 -7.17
N GLY A 18 -6.92 -3.80 -8.35
CA GLY A 18 -7.24 -5.19 -8.64
C GLY A 18 -8.65 -5.64 -8.24
N SER A 19 -9.36 -4.90 -7.37
CA SER A 19 -10.58 -5.40 -6.72
C SER A 19 -11.82 -5.45 -7.60
N LYS A 20 -11.71 -5.06 -8.88
CA LYS A 20 -12.71 -5.31 -9.91
C LYS A 20 -12.03 -5.90 -11.14
N ARG A 21 -12.46 -7.10 -11.55
CA ARG A 21 -11.83 -7.91 -12.60
C ARG A 21 -11.54 -7.17 -13.91
N ILE A 22 -12.43 -6.26 -14.34
CA ILE A 22 -12.37 -5.60 -15.65
C ILE A 22 -12.08 -4.09 -15.56
N LYS A 23 -12.27 -3.45 -14.39
CA LYS A 23 -12.16 -1.98 -14.25
C LYS A 23 -10.95 -1.52 -13.43
N ARG A 24 -10.31 -2.43 -12.68
CA ARG A 24 -9.20 -2.10 -11.77
C ARG A 24 -8.01 -3.01 -12.07
N ASP A 25 -7.52 -3.00 -13.30
CA ASP A 25 -6.48 -3.91 -13.79
C ASP A 25 -5.39 -3.23 -14.64
N THR A 26 -5.21 -1.92 -14.47
CA THR A 26 -4.25 -1.12 -15.24
C THR A 26 -3.16 -0.53 -14.36
N ALA A 27 -1.92 -0.68 -14.79
CA ALA A 27 -0.78 0.08 -14.32
C ALA A 27 -0.46 1.18 -15.33
N VAL A 28 -0.19 2.39 -14.86
CA VAL A 28 0.20 3.54 -15.67
C VAL A 28 1.55 4.05 -15.19
N LEU A 29 2.55 4.00 -16.07
CA LEU A 29 3.89 4.53 -15.82
C LEU A 29 4.06 5.82 -16.62
N VAL A 30 4.48 6.90 -15.97
CA VAL A 30 4.60 8.22 -16.58
C VAL A 30 5.99 8.77 -16.32
N GLU A 31 6.72 9.18 -17.37
CA GLU A 31 8.04 9.80 -17.24
C GLU A 31 7.92 11.24 -16.71
N MET A 32 8.80 11.60 -15.77
CA MET A 32 8.85 12.88 -15.08
C MET A 32 10.23 13.55 -15.23
N PRO A 33 10.30 14.90 -15.22
CA PRO A 33 9.19 15.85 -15.13
C PRO A 33 8.45 16.05 -16.47
N GLY A 34 7.23 16.60 -16.41
CA GLY A 34 6.46 17.02 -17.59
C GLY A 34 5.50 15.97 -18.16
N PHE A 35 5.26 14.87 -17.44
CA PHE A 35 4.26 13.85 -17.76
C PHE A 35 4.36 13.31 -19.20
N ARG A 36 5.59 12.98 -19.61
CA ARG A 36 5.88 12.46 -20.96
C ARG A 36 5.81 10.94 -20.97
N ASN A 37 5.76 10.34 -22.16
CA ASN A 37 5.89 8.90 -22.38
C ASN A 37 5.02 8.05 -21.42
N ILE A 38 3.70 8.14 -21.58
CA ILE A 38 2.74 7.39 -20.76
C ILE A 38 2.64 5.95 -21.27
N THR A 39 3.12 5.00 -20.47
CA THR A 39 2.94 3.56 -20.73
C THR A 39 1.77 3.05 -19.90
N LYS A 40 0.87 2.29 -20.54
CA LYS A 40 -0.22 1.58 -19.87
C LYS A 40 -0.01 0.09 -20.02
N LYS A 41 -0.12 -0.66 -18.93
CA LYS A 41 -0.01 -2.11 -18.89
C LYS A 41 -1.24 -2.71 -18.22
N ASN A 42 -1.85 -3.71 -18.85
CA ASN A 42 -2.80 -4.56 -18.16
C ASN A 42 -2.03 -5.42 -17.14
N ILE A 43 -2.28 -5.21 -15.85
CA ILE A 43 -1.58 -5.88 -14.74
C ILE A 43 -2.36 -7.08 -14.19
N ARG A 44 -3.54 -7.40 -14.76
CA ARG A 44 -4.34 -8.58 -14.36
C ARG A 44 -3.52 -9.87 -14.37
N PRO A 45 -2.65 -10.15 -15.36
CA PRO A 45 -1.86 -11.39 -15.35
C PRO A 45 -0.96 -11.52 -14.11
N LEU A 46 -0.34 -10.42 -13.64
CA LEU A 46 0.45 -10.42 -12.41
C LEU A 46 -0.45 -10.63 -11.19
N TYR A 47 -1.61 -9.95 -11.15
CA TYR A 47 -2.59 -10.13 -10.07
C TYR A 47 -3.09 -11.57 -9.94
N GLU A 48 -3.44 -12.25 -11.04
CA GLU A 48 -3.87 -13.65 -10.98
C GLU A 48 -2.75 -14.60 -10.53
N LYS A 49 -1.49 -14.31 -10.87
CA LYS A 49 -0.34 -15.07 -10.34
C LYS A 49 -0.17 -14.86 -8.84
N ILE A 50 -0.28 -13.62 -8.37
CA ILE A 50 -0.24 -13.31 -6.93
C ILE A 50 -1.38 -14.02 -6.20
N LYS A 51 -2.61 -13.97 -6.73
CA LYS A 51 -3.78 -14.65 -6.15
C LYS A 51 -3.56 -16.16 -6.04
N THR A 52 -3.08 -16.78 -7.12
CA THR A 52 -2.74 -18.22 -7.12
C THR A 52 -1.69 -18.55 -6.06
N ALA A 53 -0.59 -17.80 -6.01
CA ALA A 53 0.48 -18.01 -5.02
C ALA A 53 -0.01 -17.74 -3.58
N ALA A 54 -0.90 -16.78 -3.40
CA ALA A 54 -1.55 -16.45 -2.13
C ALA A 54 -2.68 -17.42 -1.76
N ARG A 55 -3.01 -18.39 -2.61
CA ARG A 55 -4.09 -19.37 -2.42
C ARG A 55 -5.46 -18.73 -2.20
N PHE A 56 -5.79 -17.73 -3.00
CA PHE A 56 -7.12 -17.13 -2.98
C PHE A 56 -8.17 -18.13 -3.47
N GLU A 57 -9.35 -18.07 -2.85
CA GLU A 57 -10.53 -18.76 -3.31
C GLU A 57 -10.99 -18.21 -4.67
N LYS A 58 -11.74 -19.01 -5.42
CA LYS A 58 -12.11 -18.72 -6.82
C LYS A 58 -12.78 -17.35 -7.04
N ASN A 59 -13.54 -16.88 -6.05
CA ASN A 59 -14.31 -15.63 -6.13
C ASN A 59 -13.67 -14.47 -5.37
N GLU A 60 -12.50 -14.68 -4.77
CA GLU A 60 -11.76 -13.62 -4.10
C GLU A 60 -11.01 -12.76 -5.12
N GLU A 61 -10.91 -11.48 -4.82
CA GLU A 61 -10.19 -10.53 -5.63
C GLU A 61 -9.07 -9.88 -4.84
N ILE A 62 -7.95 -9.64 -5.52
CA ILE A 62 -6.86 -8.84 -4.96
C ILE A 62 -7.33 -7.39 -4.79
N ASN A 63 -6.87 -6.73 -3.75
CA ASN A 63 -7.14 -5.34 -3.41
C ASN A 63 -5.86 -4.69 -2.87
N ILE A 64 -5.01 -4.26 -3.79
CA ILE A 64 -3.79 -3.52 -3.50
C ILE A 64 -4.16 -2.08 -3.13
N GLU A 65 -3.91 -1.69 -1.88
CA GLU A 65 -4.16 -0.34 -1.37
C GLU A 65 -2.88 0.41 -1.01
N GLY A 66 -1.73 -0.27 -0.97
CA GLY A 66 -0.44 0.38 -0.76
C GLY A 66 0.58 0.00 -1.83
N LEU A 67 1.43 0.95 -2.18
CA LEU A 67 2.58 0.80 -3.04
C LEU A 67 3.73 1.58 -2.42
N ALA A 68 4.88 0.93 -2.20
CA ALA A 68 6.08 1.59 -1.71
C ALA A 68 7.33 1.07 -2.44
N VAL A 69 8.35 1.90 -2.54
CA VAL A 69 9.66 1.54 -3.08
C VAL A 69 10.73 1.84 -2.05
N ALA A 70 11.53 0.84 -1.69
CA ALA A 70 12.69 1.01 -0.81
C ALA A 70 13.92 0.33 -1.40
N GLY A 71 14.91 1.13 -1.80
CA GLY A 71 16.08 0.63 -2.53
C GLY A 71 15.69 -0.01 -3.86
N LYS A 72 16.10 -1.27 -4.08
CA LYS A 72 15.79 -2.05 -5.30
C LYS A 72 14.56 -2.96 -5.16
N ARG A 73 13.70 -2.68 -4.17
CA ARG A 73 12.53 -3.51 -3.86
C ARG A 73 11.26 -2.66 -3.94
N THR A 74 10.25 -3.23 -4.58
CA THR A 74 8.90 -2.69 -4.67
C THR A 74 7.97 -3.53 -3.83
N PHE A 75 7.08 -2.90 -3.08
CA PHE A 75 6.17 -3.54 -2.14
C PHE A 75 4.72 -3.19 -2.49
N LEU A 76 3.90 -4.21 -2.73
CA LEU A 76 2.45 -4.07 -2.95
C LEU A 76 1.72 -4.57 -1.70
N PHE A 77 0.86 -3.74 -1.13
CA PHE A 77 0.15 -4.05 0.12
C PHE A 77 -1.28 -4.46 -0.19
N GLN A 78 -1.58 -5.74 0.04
CA GLN A 78 -2.92 -6.29 -0.05
C GLN A 78 -3.73 -5.98 1.20
N ARG A 79 -4.90 -5.38 1.02
CA ARG A 79 -5.91 -5.24 2.09
C ARG A 79 -6.58 -6.58 2.40
N GLY A 80 -6.67 -6.89 3.69
CA GLY A 80 -7.10 -8.20 4.19
C GLY A 80 -8.55 -8.38 4.60
N ASN A 81 -9.49 -7.53 4.17
CA ASN A 81 -10.90 -7.62 4.62
C ASN A 81 -11.56 -8.98 4.36
N ILE A 82 -11.13 -9.73 3.32
CA ILE A 82 -11.62 -11.08 3.02
C ILE A 82 -10.45 -12.09 3.01
N SER A 83 -9.39 -11.80 2.25
CA SER A 83 -8.35 -12.79 1.89
C SER A 83 -7.03 -12.63 2.66
N GLY A 84 -7.07 -11.91 3.80
CA GLY A 84 -5.93 -11.67 4.69
C GLY A 84 -4.96 -10.57 4.21
N ASN A 85 -4.26 -9.94 5.15
CA ASN A 85 -3.28 -8.91 4.85
C ASN A 85 -1.94 -9.54 4.45
N PHE A 86 -1.35 -9.07 3.35
CA PHE A 86 0.01 -9.45 2.97
C PHE A 86 0.70 -8.38 2.14
N ILE A 87 2.01 -8.50 2.04
CA ILE A 87 2.87 -7.68 1.20
C ILE A 87 3.49 -8.57 0.13
N VAL A 88 3.40 -8.12 -1.11
CA VAL A 88 4.15 -8.71 -2.24
C VAL A 88 5.44 -7.91 -2.40
N ALA A 89 6.59 -8.57 -2.29
CA ALA A 89 7.89 -7.94 -2.51
C ALA A 89 8.46 -8.37 -3.87
N LEU A 90 8.86 -7.39 -4.69
CA LEU A 90 9.36 -7.56 -6.05
C LEU A 90 10.72 -6.87 -6.19
N ASN A 91 11.58 -7.36 -7.09
CA ASN A 91 12.71 -6.56 -7.56
C ASN A 91 12.18 -5.41 -8.44
N THR A 92 12.61 -4.18 -8.15
CA THR A 92 12.11 -2.97 -8.82
C THR A 92 12.42 -2.97 -10.32
N ASP A 93 13.65 -3.30 -10.70
CA ASP A 93 14.09 -3.28 -12.12
C ASP A 93 13.29 -4.30 -12.94
N ASN A 94 13.08 -5.50 -12.39
CA ASN A 94 12.26 -6.54 -13.03
C ASN A 94 10.79 -6.13 -13.13
N PHE A 95 10.25 -5.46 -12.12
CA PHE A 95 8.87 -4.97 -12.16
C PHE A 95 8.69 -3.87 -13.21
N ILE A 96 9.61 -2.90 -13.28
CA ILE A 96 9.60 -1.86 -14.32
C ILE A 96 9.75 -2.48 -15.72
N ARG A 97 10.63 -3.47 -15.90
CA ARG A 97 10.76 -4.19 -17.17
C ARG A 97 9.44 -4.85 -17.59
N TYR A 98 8.75 -5.51 -16.66
CA TYR A 98 7.42 -6.10 -16.91
C TYR A 98 6.37 -5.05 -17.29
N LEU A 99 6.39 -3.87 -16.66
CA LEU A 99 5.47 -2.79 -16.98
C LEU A 99 5.71 -2.18 -18.37
N LYS A 100 6.95 -2.23 -18.86
CA LYS A 100 7.37 -1.72 -20.17
C LYS A 100 7.33 -2.79 -21.28
N SER A 101 7.18 -4.07 -20.96
CA SER A 101 7.16 -5.15 -21.96
C SER A 101 5.77 -5.33 -22.57
N ASP A 102 5.72 -5.86 -23.80
CA ASP A 102 4.47 -6.27 -24.44
C ASP A 102 4.04 -7.68 -24.02
N ASP A 103 4.98 -8.53 -23.59
CA ASP A 103 4.70 -9.87 -23.07
C ASP A 103 4.13 -9.86 -21.63
N ASN A 104 3.60 -11.00 -21.18
CA ASN A 104 3.10 -11.15 -19.81
C ASN A 104 4.01 -12.03 -18.94
N VAL A 105 5.32 -11.99 -19.18
CA VAL A 105 6.30 -12.70 -18.35
C VAL A 105 6.40 -11.96 -17.01
N SER A 106 5.69 -12.49 -16.01
CA SER A 106 5.64 -11.84 -14.69
C SER A 106 6.98 -11.92 -13.96
N PRO A 107 7.35 -10.86 -13.23
CA PRO A 107 8.52 -10.88 -12.37
C PRO A 107 8.34 -11.88 -11.22
N GLU A 108 9.46 -12.39 -10.70
CA GLU A 108 9.46 -13.15 -9.44
C GLU A 108 9.07 -12.25 -8.26
N PHE A 109 8.38 -12.84 -7.28
CA PHE A 109 7.92 -12.14 -6.10
C PHE A 109 7.89 -13.05 -4.86
N GLU A 110 7.94 -12.41 -3.69
CA GLU A 110 7.73 -13.03 -2.38
C GLU A 110 6.42 -12.53 -1.78
N ILE A 111 5.76 -13.37 -0.97
CA ILE A 111 4.55 -13.01 -0.22
C ILE A 111 4.83 -13.10 1.28
N HIS A 112 4.62 -12.00 1.99
CA HIS A 112 4.76 -11.90 3.44
C HIS A 112 3.40 -11.60 4.06
N ARG A 113 2.88 -12.51 4.89
CA ARG A 113 1.55 -12.35 5.52
C ARG A 113 1.66 -11.62 6.84
N PHE A 114 0.64 -10.83 7.15
CA PHE A 114 0.59 -10.01 8.37
C PHE A 114 -0.74 -10.19 9.09
N GLN A 115 -0.68 -10.39 10.41
CA GLN A 115 -1.81 -10.17 11.30
C GLN A 115 -1.71 -8.73 11.82
N LEU A 116 -2.48 -7.82 11.23
CA LEU A 116 -2.49 -6.41 11.66
C LEU A 116 -3.28 -6.24 12.97
N PRO A 117 -3.18 -5.08 13.66
CA PRO A 117 -3.94 -4.85 14.88
C PRO A 117 -5.44 -4.78 14.62
N GLU A 118 -6.22 -5.01 15.69
CA GLU A 118 -7.65 -4.75 15.74
C GLU A 118 -7.97 -3.73 16.85
N HIS A 119 -9.13 -3.11 16.77
CA HIS A 119 -9.69 -2.30 17.85
C HIS A 119 -11.17 -2.63 18.00
N ASN A 120 -11.62 -2.92 19.22
CA ASN A 120 -13.01 -3.31 19.50
C ASN A 120 -13.52 -4.47 18.62
N GLY A 121 -12.65 -5.45 18.36
CA GLY A 121 -12.98 -6.62 17.52
C GLY A 121 -13.07 -6.35 16.03
N ILE A 122 -12.69 -5.15 15.56
CA ILE A 122 -12.62 -4.81 14.15
C ILE A 122 -11.16 -4.87 13.69
N GLN A 123 -10.87 -5.82 12.83
CA GLN A 123 -9.56 -6.04 12.23
C GLN A 123 -9.20 -4.90 11.27
N SER A 124 -7.96 -4.39 11.34
CA SER A 124 -7.47 -3.44 10.34
C SER A 124 -6.97 -4.14 9.08
N GLY A 125 -7.16 -3.48 7.94
CA GLY A 125 -6.58 -3.85 6.67
C GLY A 125 -5.57 -2.81 6.21
N PHE A 126 -4.51 -3.20 5.50
CA PHE A 126 -3.63 -2.22 4.84
C PHE A 126 -4.46 -1.27 3.97
N SER A 127 -4.09 0.01 3.97
CA SER A 127 -4.78 1.04 3.19
C SER A 127 -3.84 2.04 2.53
N GLY A 128 -2.54 2.02 2.82
CA GLY A 128 -1.57 2.90 2.19
C GLY A 128 -0.16 2.58 2.66
N ALA A 129 0.85 3.01 1.90
CA ALA A 129 2.24 2.79 2.26
C ALA A 129 3.17 3.82 1.60
N CYS A 130 4.34 4.03 2.19
CA CYS A 130 5.47 4.72 1.57
C CYS A 130 6.80 4.22 2.17
N ASN A 131 7.92 4.60 1.55
CA ASN A 131 9.24 4.39 2.13
C ASN A 131 9.41 5.16 3.45
N LEU A 132 10.18 4.60 4.39
CA LEU A 132 10.58 5.29 5.62
C LEU A 132 12.04 5.78 5.52
N PRO A 133 12.31 7.06 5.24
CA PRO A 133 13.66 7.58 5.08
C PRO A 133 14.42 7.60 6.41
N GLY A 134 15.75 7.54 6.32
CA GLY A 134 16.64 7.47 7.49
C GLY A 134 16.64 6.10 8.21
N ARG A 135 15.80 5.16 7.79
CA ARG A 135 15.71 3.79 8.34
C ARG A 135 15.50 2.79 7.20
N SER A 136 15.83 1.52 7.42
CA SER A 136 15.46 0.46 6.49
C SER A 136 14.07 -0.07 6.85
N GLY A 137 13.02 0.58 6.35
CA GLY A 137 11.64 0.21 6.66
C GLY A 137 10.60 0.81 5.74
N LEU A 138 9.37 0.33 5.90
CA LEU A 138 8.18 0.81 5.22
C LEU A 138 7.25 1.43 6.25
N LEU A 139 6.72 2.62 5.95
CA LEU A 139 5.59 3.18 6.68
C LEU A 139 4.31 2.67 6.01
N PHE A 140 3.31 2.31 6.81
CA PHE A 140 1.99 1.92 6.31
C PHE A 140 0.87 2.61 7.09
N THR A 141 -0.26 2.79 6.42
CA THR A 141 -1.55 3.03 7.06
C THR A 141 -2.39 1.76 6.98
N ALA A 142 -3.21 1.53 8.01
CA ALA A 142 -4.17 0.43 8.03
C ALA A 142 -5.50 0.88 8.63
N SER A 143 -6.52 0.97 7.79
CA SER A 143 -7.86 1.41 8.17
C SER A 143 -8.76 0.25 8.59
N MET A 144 -9.60 0.49 9.58
CA MET A 144 -10.64 -0.43 10.06
C MET A 144 -11.98 -0.05 9.42
N GLU A 145 -12.54 -0.97 8.64
CA GLU A 145 -13.86 -0.84 8.05
C GLU A 145 -14.71 -2.01 8.51
N ASN A 146 -15.85 -1.72 9.12
CA ASN A 146 -16.80 -2.73 9.55
C ASN A 146 -17.64 -3.22 8.36
N THR A 147 -17.02 -4.00 7.47
CA THR A 147 -17.67 -4.55 6.28
C THR A 147 -17.35 -6.03 6.09
N ARG A 148 -18.30 -6.76 5.50
CA ARG A 148 -18.14 -8.17 5.12
C ARG A 148 -17.72 -8.34 3.64
N SER A 149 -17.43 -7.25 2.91
CA SER A 149 -17.10 -7.27 1.48
C SER A 149 -15.97 -6.30 1.12
N VAL A 150 -15.17 -6.61 0.08
CA VAL A 150 -14.13 -5.71 -0.48
C VAL A 150 -14.70 -4.58 -1.34
N THR A 151 -16.01 -4.59 -1.63
CA THR A 151 -16.66 -3.55 -2.45
C THR A 151 -17.83 -2.86 -1.76
N ALA A 152 -18.16 -3.24 -0.52
CA ALA A 152 -19.24 -2.61 0.22
C ALA A 152 -18.63 -1.69 1.28
N ASP A 153 -19.09 -0.44 1.27
CA ASP A 153 -18.65 0.61 2.17
C ASP A 153 -19.12 0.27 3.59
N GLY A 154 -18.15 0.01 4.48
CA GLY A 154 -18.39 -0.25 5.90
C GLY A 154 -18.18 1.00 6.72
N GLU A 155 -18.73 1.02 7.95
CA GLU A 155 -18.40 2.10 8.88
C GLU A 155 -16.89 2.11 9.15
N ILE A 156 -16.24 3.25 8.89
CA ILE A 156 -14.83 3.45 9.20
C ILE A 156 -14.69 3.82 10.67
N THR A 157 -14.12 2.91 11.47
CA THR A 157 -14.06 3.08 12.93
C THR A 157 -12.70 3.57 13.43
N GLY A 158 -11.67 3.57 12.58
CA GLY A 158 -10.35 4.08 12.92
C GLY A 158 -9.29 3.75 11.89
N SER A 159 -8.09 4.32 12.08
CA SER A 159 -6.90 4.03 11.29
C SER A 159 -5.67 3.86 12.18
N TYR A 160 -4.79 2.95 11.79
CA TYR A 160 -3.45 2.78 12.35
C TYR A 160 -2.40 3.38 11.44
N ILE A 161 -1.31 3.87 12.04
CA ILE A 161 -0.04 4.13 11.35
C ILE A 161 1.00 3.21 11.94
N GLY A 162 1.74 2.52 11.09
CA GLY A 162 2.76 1.59 11.52
C GLY A 162 3.99 1.56 10.63
N VAL A 163 5.00 0.85 11.12
CA VAL A 163 6.26 0.63 10.44
C VAL A 163 6.62 -0.84 10.42
N ILE A 164 7.12 -1.28 9.28
CA ILE A 164 7.67 -2.61 9.05
C ILE A 164 9.16 -2.43 8.72
N PRO A 165 10.08 -2.86 9.59
CA PRO A 165 11.49 -2.97 9.22
C PRO A 165 11.64 -3.95 8.05
N ILE A 166 12.46 -3.62 7.04
CA ILE A 166 12.65 -4.52 5.88
C ILE A 166 13.16 -5.90 6.32
N SER A 167 14.08 -5.92 7.29
CA SER A 167 14.60 -7.15 7.89
C SER A 167 13.58 -7.95 8.67
N GLY A 168 12.40 -7.39 8.96
CA GLY A 168 11.31 -8.01 9.70
C GLY A 168 10.14 -8.46 8.84
N LEU A 169 10.21 -8.31 7.50
CA LEU A 169 9.14 -8.67 6.57
C LEU A 169 8.78 -10.16 6.68
N THR A 170 9.79 -11.04 6.69
CA THR A 170 9.58 -12.49 6.70
C THR A 170 8.93 -12.97 7.99
N GLU A 171 9.30 -12.39 9.13
CA GLU A 171 8.71 -12.74 10.43
C GLU A 171 7.42 -11.98 10.75
N GLY A 172 6.95 -11.12 9.84
CA GLY A 172 5.75 -10.30 10.05
C GLY A 172 5.92 -9.27 11.18
N LYS A 173 7.16 -8.80 11.45
CA LYS A 173 7.45 -7.83 12.51
C LYS A 173 7.02 -6.43 12.10
N TYR A 174 6.26 -5.77 12.97
CA TYR A 174 5.87 -4.38 12.79
C TYR A 174 5.61 -3.70 14.13
N SER A 175 5.54 -2.37 14.11
CA SER A 175 4.99 -1.56 15.21
C SER A 175 3.89 -0.66 14.65
N ALA A 176 2.74 -0.58 15.32
CA ALA A 176 1.63 0.27 14.87
C ALA A 176 0.99 1.00 16.05
N LYS A 177 0.48 2.21 15.81
CA LYS A 177 -0.26 3.01 16.78
C LYS A 177 -1.60 3.42 16.17
N LEU A 178 -2.66 3.32 16.98
CA LEU A 178 -3.97 3.83 16.61
C LEU A 178 -3.90 5.35 16.51
N VAL A 179 -4.41 5.90 15.41
CA VAL A 179 -4.43 7.35 15.19
C VAL A 179 -5.59 7.93 16.00
N MET A 180 -5.27 8.88 16.87
CA MET A 180 -6.22 9.51 17.77
C MET A 180 -6.43 10.98 17.39
N ASN A 181 -7.68 11.47 17.48
CA ASN A 181 -8.04 12.87 17.36
C ASN A 181 -8.89 13.28 18.56
N LYS A 182 -8.43 14.27 19.34
CA LYS A 182 -9.10 14.74 20.56
C LYS A 182 -9.54 13.62 21.52
N GLY A 183 -8.67 12.62 21.71
CA GLY A 183 -8.90 11.50 22.65
C GLY A 183 -9.78 10.37 22.13
N LYS A 184 -10.24 10.41 20.87
CA LYS A 184 -11.00 9.32 20.23
C LYS A 184 -10.25 8.77 19.02
N PRO A 185 -10.46 7.51 18.62
CA PRO A 185 -9.96 6.99 17.36
C PRO A 185 -10.39 7.90 16.19
N LEU A 186 -9.46 8.18 15.28
CA LEU A 186 -9.76 8.95 14.08
C LEU A 186 -10.58 8.08 13.12
N ALA A 187 -11.90 8.24 13.14
CA ALA A 187 -12.87 7.57 12.27
C ALA A 187 -12.81 8.11 10.82
N LYS A 188 -11.63 7.97 10.19
CA LYS A 188 -11.32 8.35 8.81
C LYS A 188 -10.41 7.30 8.20
N LYS A 189 -10.62 6.97 6.92
CA LYS A 189 -9.85 5.93 6.23
C LYS A 189 -8.58 6.55 5.67
N LEU A 190 -7.42 6.30 6.27
CA LEU A 190 -6.17 6.85 5.77
C LEU A 190 -5.65 5.99 4.61
N GLU A 191 -5.82 6.46 3.38
CA GLU A 191 -5.50 5.72 2.16
C GLU A 191 -4.20 6.16 1.46
N GLY A 192 -3.65 7.30 1.87
CA GLY A 192 -2.37 7.77 1.37
C GLY A 192 -1.53 8.33 2.50
N VAL A 193 -0.23 8.06 2.44
CA VAL A 193 0.72 8.58 3.42
C VAL A 193 2.04 8.89 2.71
N ALA A 194 2.65 10.00 3.08
CA ALA A 194 3.97 10.41 2.61
C ALA A 194 4.74 11.09 3.74
N ILE A 195 6.07 10.96 3.70
CA ILE A 195 6.95 11.66 4.63
C ILE A 195 7.17 13.08 4.12
N LYS A 196 6.72 14.08 4.88
CA LYS A 196 6.95 15.49 4.57
C LYS A 196 8.36 15.94 4.99
N SER A 197 8.79 15.52 6.18
CA SER A 197 10.11 15.83 6.73
C SER A 197 10.41 14.88 7.88
N TRP A 198 11.69 14.67 8.19
CA TRP A 198 12.11 13.91 9.37
C TRP A 198 13.40 14.48 9.95
N GLN A 199 13.58 14.28 11.25
CA GLN A 199 14.81 14.56 11.98
C GLN A 199 14.95 13.53 13.11
N ASP A 200 16.05 12.79 13.10
CA ASP A 200 16.30 11.68 14.03
C ASP A 200 15.13 10.66 14.06
N ASN A 201 14.44 10.56 15.20
CA ASN A 201 13.31 9.66 15.41
C ASN A 201 11.94 10.35 15.25
N ASN A 202 11.93 11.61 14.81
CA ASN A 202 10.72 12.41 14.60
C ASN A 202 10.42 12.54 13.11
N TYR A 203 9.20 12.17 12.74
CA TYR A 203 8.70 12.21 11.38
C TYR A 203 7.43 13.06 11.33
N VAL A 204 7.34 13.90 10.30
CA VAL A 204 6.11 14.61 9.96
C VAL A 204 5.57 13.97 8.71
N LEU A 205 4.36 13.44 8.83
CA LEU A 205 3.65 12.75 7.77
C LEU A 205 2.59 13.69 7.20
N THR A 206 2.37 13.57 5.89
CA THR A 206 1.14 14.01 5.25
C THR A 206 0.33 12.77 4.92
N ALA A 207 -0.91 12.71 5.39
CA ALA A 207 -1.82 11.62 5.08
C ALA A 207 -3.11 12.17 4.46
N VAL A 208 -3.71 11.41 3.56
CA VAL A 208 -5.01 11.73 2.96
C VAL A 208 -6.01 10.67 3.36
N SER A 209 -7.25 11.09 3.61
CA SER A 209 -8.38 10.16 3.63
C SER A 209 -9.20 10.31 2.38
N ASP A 210 -9.61 9.18 1.82
CA ASP A 210 -10.73 9.09 0.90
C ASP A 210 -11.85 8.39 1.68
N ASN A 211 -12.90 9.13 2.03
CA ASN A 211 -14.04 8.56 2.72
C ASN A 211 -15.10 8.21 1.67
N ASP A 212 -15.82 7.11 1.91
CA ASP A 212 -16.83 6.61 0.97
C ASP A 212 -18.01 7.59 0.73
N ASP A 213 -18.10 8.68 1.51
CA ASP A 213 -19.05 9.79 1.33
C ASP A 213 -18.60 10.86 0.31
N GLY A 214 -17.44 10.66 -0.32
CA GLY A 214 -16.85 11.58 -1.30
C GLY A 214 -16.11 12.77 -0.68
N SER A 215 -15.99 12.83 0.66
CA SER A 215 -15.14 13.79 1.33
C SER A 215 -13.69 13.29 1.39
N SER A 216 -12.75 14.22 1.24
CA SER A 216 -11.34 13.95 1.48
C SER A 216 -10.78 14.94 2.50
N ASP A 217 -9.98 14.44 3.42
CA ASP A 217 -9.29 15.24 4.43
C ASP A 217 -7.78 15.12 4.23
N LEU A 218 -7.05 16.20 4.51
CA LEU A 218 -5.60 16.22 4.55
C LEU A 218 -5.13 16.35 5.99
N PHE A 219 -4.34 15.38 6.45
CA PHE A 219 -3.81 15.32 7.79
C PHE A 219 -2.31 15.62 7.80
N ARG A 220 -1.88 16.35 8.83
CA ARG A 220 -0.48 16.43 9.24
C ARG A 220 -0.33 15.65 10.54
N ILE A 221 0.50 14.61 10.52
CA ILE A 221 0.66 13.70 11.65
C ILE A 221 2.11 13.71 12.11
N GLY A 222 2.33 13.88 13.41
CA GLY A 222 3.64 13.69 14.03
C GLY A 222 3.80 12.24 14.46
N LEU A 223 4.88 11.59 14.03
CA LEU A 223 5.24 10.23 14.43
C LEU A 223 6.62 10.26 15.10
N ASN A 224 6.69 9.74 16.32
CA ASN A 224 7.94 9.62 17.07
C ASN A 224 8.21 8.15 17.42
N PHE A 225 9.42 7.69 17.10
CA PHE A 225 9.88 6.31 17.34
C PHE A 225 10.72 6.13 18.62
N ASN A 226 10.75 7.12 19.52
CA ASN A 226 11.29 6.91 20.86
C ASN A 226 10.31 6.01 21.61
N ARG A 227 10.89 5.05 22.35
CA ARG A 227 10.22 3.99 23.11
C ARG A 227 8.97 4.50 23.84
#